data_AF-A0AAW3U055-F1
#
_entry.id   AF-A0AAW3U055-F1
#
_cell.length_a   1.000
_cell.length_b   1.000
_cell.length_c   1.000
_cell.angle_alpha   90.00
_cell.angle_beta   90.00
_cell.angle_gamma   90.00
#
_symmetry.space_group_name_H-M   'P 1'
#
loop_
_entity.id
_entity.type
_entity.pdbx_description
1 polymer ?
#
loop_
_entity_poly.entity_id
_entity_poly.type
_entity_poly.pdbx_seq_one_letter_code
_entity_poly.pdbx_strand_id
1 'polypeptide(L)'
;MAARQQARPAHLARLQALAAAGRLLVAGPCPAIDAEDPGPAGFSGSVVIAEFDALEDARAWADADPYVEAGVYTRTEVRPFRRVLP
;
A
#
# COMPACT_ATOMS: atom_id res chain seq x y z
N MET A 1 11.60 -5.21 9.38
CA MET A 1 11.28 -3.79 9.69
C MET A 1 12.27 -2.79 9.04
N ALA A 2 13.59 -3.03 9.07
CA ALA A 2 14.57 -2.11 8.46
C ALA A 2 14.33 -1.85 6.96
N ALA A 3 14.11 -2.89 6.14
CA ALA A 3 13.81 -2.74 4.72
C ALA A 3 12.54 -1.90 4.46
N ARG A 4 11.51 -2.06 5.30
CA ARG A 4 10.29 -1.22 5.25
C ARG A 4 10.62 0.23 5.53
N GLN A 5 11.43 0.53 6.55
CA GLN A 5 11.78 1.92 6.86
C GLN A 5 12.59 2.58 5.73
N GLN A 6 13.52 1.84 5.12
CA GLN A 6 14.34 2.34 4.01
C GLN A 6 13.52 2.61 2.74
N ALA A 7 12.61 1.71 2.37
CA ALA A 7 11.78 1.86 1.18
C ALA A 7 10.56 2.80 1.39
N ARG A 8 10.21 3.11 2.65
CA ARG A 8 9.01 3.90 3.00
C ARG A 8 8.92 5.25 2.29
N PRO A 9 9.99 6.07 2.18
CA PRO A 9 9.90 7.36 1.48
C PRO A 9 9.48 7.21 0.02
N ALA A 10 10.09 6.26 -0.71
CA ALA A 10 9.74 5.99 -2.10
C ALA A 10 8.32 5.43 -2.25
N HIS A 11 7.92 4.52 -1.35
CA HIS A 11 6.55 4.01 -1.31
C HIS A 11 5.52 5.13 -1.07
N LEU A 12 5.77 6.02 -0.10
CA LEU A 12 4.88 7.14 0.23
C LEU A 12 4.76 8.13 -0.92
N ALA A 13 5.84 8.41 -1.67
CA ALA A 13 5.80 9.31 -2.82
C ALA A 13 4.78 8.85 -3.89
N ARG A 14 4.67 7.53 -4.11
CA ARG A 14 3.69 6.96 -5.07
C ARG A 14 2.25 7.16 -4.59
N LEU A 15 2.01 6.98 -3.28
CA LEU A 15 0.70 7.23 -2.67
C LEU A 15 0.34 8.73 -2.69
N GLN A 16 1.31 9.61 -2.43
CA GLN A 16 1.12 11.05 -2.51
C GLN A 16 0.78 11.50 -3.94
N ALA A 17 1.39 10.90 -4.97
CA ALA A 17 1.03 11.17 -6.36
C ALA A 17 -0.42 10.76 -6.67
N LEU A 18 -0.87 9.59 -6.21
CA LEU A 18 -2.27 9.17 -6.34
C LEU A 18 -3.23 10.11 -5.59
N ALA A 19 -2.86 10.55 -4.38
CA ALA A 19 -3.64 11.50 -3.59
C ALA A 19 -3.74 12.86 -4.28
N ALA A 20 -2.63 13.39 -4.80
CA ALA A 20 -2.58 14.65 -5.53
C ALA A 20 -3.42 14.60 -6.83
N ALA A 21 -3.51 13.44 -7.47
CA ALA A 21 -4.37 13.19 -8.62
C ALA A 21 -5.85 12.95 -8.26
N GLY A 22 -6.22 12.95 -6.97
CA GLY A 22 -7.58 12.65 -6.52
C GLY A 22 -7.99 11.18 -6.66
N ARG A 23 -7.02 10.29 -6.94
CA ARG A 23 -7.24 8.84 -7.20
C ARG A 23 -7.11 7.97 -5.95
N LEU A 24 -6.56 8.48 -4.84
CA LEU A 24 -6.37 7.70 -3.62
C LEU A 24 -7.57 7.86 -2.68
N LEU A 25 -8.27 6.75 -2.38
CA LEU A 25 -9.34 6.73 -1.37
C LEU A 25 -8.78 6.55 0.03
N VAL A 26 -7.96 5.50 0.24
CA VAL A 26 -7.34 5.21 1.54
C VAL A 26 -6.07 4.39 1.32
N ALA A 27 -5.05 4.64 2.13
CA ALA A 27 -3.88 3.77 2.24
C ALA A 27 -3.40 3.71 3.69
N GLY A 28 -3.01 2.53 4.15
CA GLY A 28 -2.50 2.36 5.50
C GLY A 28 -1.78 1.02 5.72
N PRO A 29 -0.86 0.95 6.68
CA PRO A 29 -0.29 -0.32 7.11
C PRO A 29 -1.30 -1.13 7.94
N CYS A 30 -1.16 -2.45 7.99
CA CYS A 30 -1.93 -3.31 8.88
C CYS A 30 -1.09 -3.70 10.09
N PRO A 31 -1.34 -3.17 11.31
CA PRO A 31 -0.62 -3.57 12.52
C PRO A 31 -0.69 -5.08 12.76
N ALA A 32 0.41 -5.66 13.26
CA ALA A 32 0.46 -7.09 13.58
C ALA A 32 -0.24 -7.45 14.89
N ILE A 33 -0.59 -6.44 15.69
CA ILE A 33 -1.33 -6.53 16.96
C ILE A 33 -2.44 -5.48 16.96
N ASP A 34 -3.38 -5.59 17.89
CA ASP A 34 -4.48 -4.64 18.07
C ASP A 34 -4.00 -3.32 18.72
N ALA A 35 -3.19 -2.57 17.97
CA ALA A 35 -2.66 -1.27 18.36
C ALA A 35 -2.32 -0.44 17.10
N GLU A 36 -2.62 0.85 17.11
CA GLU A 36 -2.30 1.77 16.00
C GLU A 36 -0.79 1.88 15.76
N ASP A 37 -0.02 1.98 16.85
CA ASP A 37 1.44 1.85 16.84
C ASP A 37 1.83 0.50 17.46
N PRO A 38 2.10 -0.52 16.63
CA PRO A 38 2.45 -1.85 17.11
C PRO A 38 3.90 -1.94 17.66
N GLY A 39 4.69 -0.86 17.57
CA GLY A 39 6.08 -0.85 18.01
C GLY A 39 6.89 -2.00 17.40
N PRO A 40 7.60 -2.81 18.22
CA PRO A 40 8.41 -3.93 17.74
C PRO A 40 7.61 -5.05 17.05
N ALA A 41 6.31 -5.19 17.33
CA ALA A 41 5.48 -6.20 16.68
C ALA A 41 5.30 -5.91 15.17
N GLY A 42 5.43 -4.64 14.77
CA GLY A 42 5.44 -4.25 13.36
C GLY A 42 4.10 -4.45 12.65
N PHE A 43 4.16 -4.65 11.34
CA PHE A 43 2.99 -4.67 10.45
C PHE A 43 2.95 -5.96 9.63
N SER A 44 1.76 -6.52 9.46
CA SER A 44 1.51 -7.74 8.67
C SER A 44 1.30 -7.45 7.18
N GLY A 45 1.05 -6.20 6.80
CA GLY A 45 0.81 -5.81 5.43
C GLY A 45 0.49 -4.33 5.26
N SER A 46 -0.17 -4.01 4.17
CA SER A 46 -0.75 -2.71 3.88
C SER A 46 -2.02 -2.89 3.05
N VAL A 47 -2.95 -1.94 3.15
CA VAL A 47 -4.12 -1.83 2.30
C VAL A 47 -4.04 -0.51 1.54
N VAL A 48 -4.32 -0.55 0.25
CA VAL A 48 -4.45 0.63 -0.62
C VAL A 48 -5.73 0.46 -1.42
N ILE A 49 -6.58 1.48 -1.40
CA ILE A 49 -7.76 1.60 -2.28
C ILE A 49 -7.56 2.85 -3.11
N ALA A 50 -7.35 2.67 -4.41
CA ALA A 50 -7.11 3.76 -5.36
C ALA A 50 -7.75 3.45 -6.73
N GLU A 51 -7.99 4.51 -7.50
CA GLU A 51 -8.57 4.45 -8.83
C GLU A 51 -7.48 4.24 -9.90
N PHE A 52 -7.74 3.32 -10.83
CA PHE A 52 -6.91 3.01 -11.99
C PHE A 52 -7.81 2.87 -13.22
N ASP A 53 -7.27 3.11 -14.42
CA ASP A 53 -8.03 3.07 -15.66
C ASP A 53 -8.40 1.62 -16.05
N ALA A 54 -7.53 0.66 -15.71
CA ALA A 54 -7.78 -0.77 -15.82
C ALA A 54 -7.23 -1.57 -14.62
N LEU A 55 -7.67 -2.82 -14.46
CA LEU A 55 -7.17 -3.73 -13.42
C LEU A 55 -5.69 -4.06 -13.63
N GLU A 56 -5.26 -4.12 -14.88
CA GLU A 56 -3.89 -4.37 -15.31
C GLU A 56 -2.97 -3.23 -14.88
N ASP A 57 -3.41 -1.98 -14.97
CA ASP A 57 -2.65 -0.81 -14.50
C ASP A 57 -2.48 -0.84 -12.98
N ALA A 58 -3.54 -1.22 -12.25
CA ALA A 58 -3.47 -1.40 -10.80
C ALA A 58 -2.49 -2.50 -10.40
N ARG A 59 -2.45 -3.61 -11.14
CA ARG A 59 -1.50 -4.72 -10.93
C ARG A 59 -0.07 -4.30 -11.20
N ALA A 60 0.19 -3.68 -12.35
CA ALA A 60 1.50 -3.16 -12.70
C ALA A 60 1.99 -2.14 -11.66
N TRP A 61 1.10 -1.27 -11.19
CA TRP A 61 1.42 -0.33 -10.11
C TRP A 61 1.71 -1.05 -8.78
N ALA A 62 0.96 -2.06 -8.40
CA ALA A 62 1.20 -2.82 -7.17
C ALA A 62 2.54 -3.59 -7.22
N ASP A 63 2.85 -4.21 -8.36
CA ASP A 63 4.06 -5.02 -8.54
C ASP A 63 5.33 -4.17 -8.62
N ALA A 64 5.21 -2.91 -9.07
CA ALA A 64 6.30 -1.93 -9.08
C ALA A 64 6.50 -1.20 -7.74
N ASP A 65 5.90 -1.68 -6.64
CA ASP A 65 6.06 -1.02 -5.35
C ASP A 65 7.48 -1.20 -4.76
N PRO A 66 8.10 -0.14 -4.19
CA PRO A 66 9.41 -0.27 -3.54
C PRO A 66 9.44 -1.31 -2.41
N TYR A 67 8.30 -1.62 -1.79
CA TYR A 67 8.19 -2.72 -0.84
C TYR A 67 8.25 -4.11 -1.48
N VAL A 68 7.91 -4.27 -2.76
CA VAL A 68 8.17 -5.51 -3.50
C VAL A 68 9.66 -5.66 -3.74
N GLU A 69 10.31 -4.64 -4.31
CA GLU A 69 11.75 -4.65 -4.60
C GLU A 69 12.61 -4.84 -3.34
N ALA A 70 12.24 -4.18 -2.24
CA ALA A 70 12.93 -4.31 -0.96
C ALA A 70 12.61 -5.61 -0.20
N GLY A 71 11.81 -6.53 -0.76
CA GLY A 71 11.42 -7.80 -0.13
C GLY A 71 10.56 -7.64 1.12
N VAL A 72 9.87 -6.51 1.27
CA VAL A 72 8.95 -6.23 2.38
C VAL A 72 7.61 -6.94 2.16
N TYR A 73 7.12 -6.97 0.93
CA TYR A 73 5.92 -7.71 0.55
C TYR A 73 6.28 -9.12 0.09
N THR A 74 5.73 -10.12 0.76
CA THR A 74 5.82 -11.52 0.33
C THR A 74 4.83 -11.83 -0.81
N ARG A 75 3.73 -11.07 -0.91
CA ARG A 75 2.68 -11.26 -1.90
C ARG A 75 1.91 -9.96 -2.12
N THR A 76 1.52 -9.69 -3.38
CA THR A 76 0.56 -8.65 -3.78
C THR A 76 -0.74 -9.31 -4.24
N GLU A 77 -1.90 -8.78 -3.82
CA GLU A 77 -3.22 -9.20 -4.31
C GLU A 77 -3.99 -7.96 -4.73
N VAL A 78 -4.44 -7.93 -5.99
CA VAL A 78 -5.16 -6.79 -6.58
C VAL A 78 -6.53 -7.25 -7.05
N ARG A 79 -7.58 -6.57 -6.59
CA ARG A 79 -8.98 -6.90 -6.86
C ARG A 79 -9.77 -5.64 -7.20
N PRO A 80 -10.79 -5.73 -8.08
CA PRO A 80 -11.78 -4.68 -8.21
C PRO A 80 -12.46 -4.40 -6.87
N PHE A 81 -12.73 -3.13 -6.59
CA PHE A 81 -13.40 -2.69 -5.36
C PHE A 81 -14.57 -1.77 -5.73
N ARG A 82 -15.77 -2.09 -5.21
CA ARG A 82 -16.93 -1.20 -5.29
C ARG A 82 -17.08 -0.50 -3.95
N ARG A 83 -16.79 0.80 -3.92
CA ARG A 83 -17.11 1.64 -2.77
C ARG A 83 -18.63 1.74 -2.63
N VAL A 84 -19.19 1.14 -1.57
CA VAL A 84 -20.63 1.20 -1.26
C VAL A 84 -20.92 2.27 -0.21
N LEU A 85 -19.96 2.48 0.71
CA LEU A 85 -20.01 3.47 1.78
C LEU A 85 -18.60 4.01 2.08
N PRO A 86 -18.50 5.17 2.76
CA PRO A 86 -19.58 6.15 2.85
C PRO A 86 -19.95 6.69 1.48
#